data_AF-A0A397T850-F1
#
_entry.id   AF-A0A397T850-F1
#
_cell.length_a   1.000
_cell.length_b   1.000
_cell.length_c   1.000
_cell.angle_alpha   90.00
_cell.angle_beta   90.00
_cell.angle_gamma   90.00
#
_symmetry.space_group_name_H-M   'P 1'
#
loop_
_entity.id
_entity.type
_entity.pdbx_description
1 polymer ?
#
loop_
_entity_poly.entity_id
_entity_poly.type
_entity_poly.pdbx_seq_one_letter_code
_entity_poly.pdbx_strand_id
1 'polypeptide(L)'
;MNNYLFFKGFILSQFLNFIIWNIAFIPLVPAKVAPYVDETYSSKPDLYDALLNTFFPISFVILLNVSGESGSIKNILLPILDDVLYNTITWVVPLIVSFSYDDLLAIKIFSIVNMCLHVVCAMTAIFKWKTIKIADDMDYSDTIYIFLIIFPVIVIPAFWIVNITTRHDFGSINMMFLILFGFLLVSIILFIIHIFIVKMNNDKLNSVLAVTFFYAPNILQTLLIILNWPINFYFVKACVFILVLSLTRNVSYFTGKVPDEFLATSTTITQMFLSQFIKREYEVDDKDQKEIIDEKINEIKRLMDEKINEMKKAMIDEMKKDQLKDDV
;
A
#
# COMPACT_ATOMS: atom_id res chain seq x y z
N MET A 1 -25.45 0.19 24.92
CA MET A 1 -25.30 -1.18 24.36
C MET A 1 -26.09 -1.40 23.05
N ASN A 2 -27.11 -0.58 22.70
CA ASN A 2 -27.86 -0.73 21.42
C ASN A 2 -27.23 -0.06 20.18
N ASN A 3 -26.45 1.03 20.34
CA ASN A 3 -25.88 1.74 19.18
C ASN A 3 -24.81 0.93 18.43
N TYR A 4 -24.11 0.02 19.11
CA TYR A 4 -23.04 -0.79 18.54
C TYR A 4 -23.57 -1.89 17.60
N LEU A 5 -24.61 -2.60 18.02
CA LEU A 5 -25.31 -3.59 17.18
C LEU A 5 -26.02 -2.92 16.01
N PHE A 6 -26.61 -1.74 16.23
CA PHE A 6 -27.23 -0.94 15.17
C PHE A 6 -26.20 -0.49 14.11
N PHE A 7 -25.07 0.08 14.52
CA PHE A 7 -24.01 0.48 13.58
C PHE A 7 -23.37 -0.70 12.85
N LYS A 8 -23.13 -1.82 13.54
CA LYS A 8 -22.61 -3.05 12.92
C LYS A 8 -23.56 -3.58 11.87
N GLY A 9 -24.85 -3.72 12.19
CA GLY A 9 -25.88 -4.17 11.27
C GLY A 9 -26.09 -3.20 10.09
N PHE A 10 -26.11 -1.89 10.37
CA PHE A 10 -26.22 -0.85 9.35
C PHE A 10 -25.04 -0.89 8.38
N ILE A 11 -23.80 -0.92 8.86
CA ILE A 11 -22.60 -0.94 8.00
C ILE A 11 -22.51 -2.22 7.18
N LEU A 12 -22.78 -3.38 7.79
CA LEU A 12 -22.85 -4.64 7.07
C LEU A 12 -23.92 -4.58 5.97
N SER A 13 -25.09 -4.02 6.29
CA SER A 13 -26.17 -3.80 5.32
C SER A 13 -25.76 -2.81 4.22
N GLN A 14 -25.08 -1.70 4.53
CA GLN A 14 -24.62 -0.74 3.53
C GLN A 14 -23.54 -1.33 2.63
N PHE A 15 -22.62 -2.12 3.17
CA PHE A 15 -21.58 -2.78 2.39
C PHE A 15 -22.15 -3.88 1.48
N LEU A 16 -23.07 -4.70 2.02
CA LEU A 16 -23.82 -5.67 1.21
C LEU A 16 -24.68 -4.96 0.16
N ASN A 17 -25.34 -3.86 0.50
CA ASN A 17 -26.08 -3.05 -0.46
C ASN A 17 -25.14 -2.48 -1.52
N PHE A 18 -23.95 -1.98 -1.16
CA PHE A 18 -22.96 -1.53 -2.14
C PHE A 18 -22.57 -2.66 -3.09
N ILE A 19 -22.29 -3.87 -2.59
CA ILE A 19 -21.99 -5.04 -3.43
C ILE A 19 -23.18 -5.39 -4.33
N ILE A 20 -24.37 -5.50 -3.76
CA ILE A 20 -25.60 -5.84 -4.49
C ILE A 20 -25.93 -4.78 -5.54
N TRP A 21 -25.78 -3.50 -5.23
CA TRP A 21 -26.02 -2.41 -6.17
C TRP A 21 -25.01 -2.44 -7.32
N ASN A 22 -23.71 -2.64 -7.05
CA ASN A 22 -22.72 -2.81 -8.11
C ASN A 22 -23.02 -4.06 -8.96
N ILE A 23 -23.37 -5.19 -8.36
CA ILE A 23 -23.68 -6.42 -9.11
C ILE A 23 -25.00 -6.32 -9.88
N ALA A 24 -26.02 -5.67 -9.32
CA ALA A 24 -27.38 -5.64 -9.87
C ALA A 24 -27.60 -4.51 -10.87
N PHE A 25 -26.94 -3.35 -10.73
CA PHE A 25 -27.16 -2.21 -11.62
C PHE A 25 -26.20 -2.17 -12.81
N ILE A 26 -25.01 -2.75 -12.71
CA ILE A 26 -24.06 -2.82 -13.85
C ILE A 26 -24.62 -3.64 -15.04
N PRO A 27 -25.35 -4.76 -14.85
CA PRO A 27 -25.94 -5.51 -15.97
C PRO A 27 -27.27 -4.97 -16.50
N LEU A 28 -27.91 -4.00 -15.81
CA LEU A 28 -29.31 -3.62 -16.06
C LEU A 28 -29.48 -2.36 -16.92
N VAL A 29 -28.40 -1.70 -17.32
CA VAL A 29 -28.46 -0.61 -18.31
C VAL A 29 -28.25 -1.22 -19.70
N PRO A 30 -29.28 -1.30 -20.56
CA PRO A 30 -29.11 -1.85 -21.89
C PRO A 30 -28.20 -0.90 -22.69
N ALA A 31 -27.05 -1.40 -23.15
CA ALA A 31 -26.11 -0.69 -24.04
C ALA A 31 -26.76 -0.16 -25.34
N LYS A 32 -28.00 -0.58 -25.65
CA LYS A 32 -28.78 -0.19 -26.83
C LYS A 32 -29.46 1.19 -26.78
N VAL A 33 -29.57 1.85 -25.62
CA VAL A 33 -30.44 3.06 -25.51
C VAL A 33 -29.64 4.38 -25.60
N ALA A 34 -28.34 4.34 -25.35
CA ALA A 34 -27.36 5.38 -25.69
C ALA A 34 -25.97 4.73 -25.60
N PRO A 35 -25.01 5.02 -26.49
CA PRO A 35 -23.67 4.45 -26.37
C PRO A 35 -23.06 4.96 -25.07
N TYR A 36 -22.96 4.06 -24.08
CA TYR A 36 -22.32 4.33 -22.78
C TYR A 36 -20.83 4.64 -22.99
N VAL A 37 -20.27 4.05 -24.05
CA VAL A 37 -18.94 4.30 -24.57
C VAL A 37 -18.99 5.51 -25.51
N ASP A 38 -18.15 6.51 -25.22
CA ASP A 38 -17.93 7.64 -26.12
C ASP A 38 -16.93 7.24 -27.20
N GLU A 39 -17.43 6.97 -28.41
CA GLU A 39 -16.61 6.55 -29.56
C GLU A 39 -15.63 7.65 -30.05
N THR A 40 -15.85 8.90 -29.66
CA THR A 40 -15.00 10.03 -30.05
C THR A 40 -13.90 10.35 -29.02
N TYR A 41 -13.87 9.60 -27.92
CA TYR A 41 -12.97 9.82 -26.80
C TYR A 41 -11.50 9.50 -27.10
N SER A 42 -10.58 10.33 -26.60
CA SER A 42 -9.12 10.11 -26.72
C SER A 42 -8.46 9.84 -25.37
N SER A 43 -8.15 8.57 -25.10
CA SER A 43 -7.70 8.14 -23.76
C SER A 43 -6.41 8.76 -23.25
N LYS A 44 -5.47 9.11 -24.13
CA LYS A 44 -4.13 9.56 -23.73
C LYS A 44 -4.09 10.98 -23.15
N PRO A 45 -4.52 12.03 -23.88
CA PRO A 45 -4.53 13.40 -23.36
C PRO A 45 -5.45 13.53 -22.15
N ASP A 46 -6.62 12.90 -22.20
CA ASP A 46 -7.61 12.98 -21.13
C ASP A 46 -7.19 12.24 -19.86
N LEU A 47 -6.44 11.14 -19.97
CA LEU A 47 -5.82 10.49 -18.81
C LEU A 47 -4.81 11.42 -18.13
N TYR A 48 -3.98 12.11 -18.92
CA TYR A 48 -3.02 13.06 -18.39
C TYR A 48 -3.72 14.23 -17.69
N ASP A 49 -4.75 14.79 -18.29
CA ASP A 49 -5.57 15.85 -17.70
C ASP A 49 -6.31 15.37 -16.44
N ALA A 50 -6.83 14.14 -16.45
CA ALA A 50 -7.45 13.54 -15.28
C ALA A 50 -6.46 13.37 -14.13
N LEU A 51 -5.24 12.91 -14.41
CA LEU A 51 -4.16 12.80 -13.41
C LEU A 51 -3.85 14.17 -12.84
N LEU A 52 -3.56 15.17 -13.68
CA LEU A 52 -3.24 16.52 -13.22
C LEU A 52 -4.36 17.14 -12.36
N ASN A 53 -5.60 17.08 -12.85
CA ASN A 53 -6.77 17.64 -12.16
C ASN A 53 -7.11 16.89 -10.86
N THR A 54 -6.69 15.64 -10.73
CA THR A 54 -6.90 14.84 -9.52
C THR A 54 -5.79 15.07 -8.50
N PHE A 55 -4.53 15.09 -8.94
CA PHE A 55 -3.39 15.29 -8.05
C PHE A 55 -3.37 16.70 -7.48
N PHE A 56 -3.73 17.73 -8.26
CA PHE A 56 -3.60 19.12 -7.82
C PHE A 56 -4.42 19.45 -6.55
N PRO A 57 -5.72 19.10 -6.45
CA PRO A 57 -6.51 19.36 -5.24
C PRO A 57 -6.13 18.42 -4.08
N ILE A 58 -5.79 17.16 -4.39
CA ILE A 58 -5.41 16.17 -3.38
C ILE A 58 -4.09 16.56 -2.72
N SER A 59 -3.07 16.95 -3.50
CA SER A 59 -1.82 17.51 -2.97
C SER A 59 -2.07 18.72 -2.07
N PHE A 60 -2.99 19.61 -2.45
CA PHE A 60 -3.35 20.78 -1.65
C PHE A 60 -4.02 20.42 -0.32
N VAL A 61 -4.92 19.43 -0.31
CA VAL A 61 -5.62 18.97 0.90
C VAL A 61 -4.69 18.20 1.85
N ILE A 62 -3.79 17.37 1.31
CA ILE A 62 -2.75 16.67 2.10
C ILE A 62 -1.76 17.68 2.71
N LEU A 63 -1.34 18.70 1.95
CA LEU A 63 -0.43 19.75 2.42
C LEU A 63 -1.04 20.66 3.51
N LEU A 64 -2.37 20.73 3.60
CA LEU A 64 -3.05 21.73 4.43
C LEU A 64 -3.90 21.18 5.59
N ASN A 65 -4.07 19.86 5.76
CA ASN A 65 -4.97 19.41 6.83
C ASN A 65 -4.70 18.00 7.40
N VAL A 66 -4.12 17.94 8.61
CA VAL A 66 -4.41 16.90 9.60
C VAL A 66 -4.41 17.52 11.01
N SER A 67 -5.49 18.21 11.39
CA SER A 67 -5.75 18.52 12.81
C SER A 67 -6.24 17.25 13.55
N GLY A 68 -5.54 16.90 14.62
CA GLY A 68 -5.65 15.63 15.34
C GLY A 68 -6.63 15.62 16.52
N GLU A 69 -7.93 15.52 16.25
CA GLU A 69 -8.87 14.96 17.22
C GLU A 69 -9.73 13.86 16.60
N SER A 70 -9.84 12.73 17.31
CA SER A 70 -10.53 11.51 16.89
C SER A 70 -11.96 11.50 17.45
N GLY A 71 -12.95 11.40 16.56
CA GLY A 71 -14.32 11.04 16.91
C GLY A 71 -14.60 9.57 16.61
N SER A 72 -15.47 8.91 17.39
CA SER A 72 -15.74 7.46 17.26
C SER A 72 -16.22 7.02 15.87
N ILE A 73 -16.84 7.93 15.10
CA ILE A 73 -17.32 7.68 13.74
C ILE A 73 -16.14 7.60 12.75
N LYS A 74 -15.12 8.44 12.92
CA LYS A 74 -13.93 8.49 12.06
C LYS A 74 -13.16 7.17 12.10
N ASN A 75 -13.05 6.57 13.29
CA ASN A 75 -12.36 5.29 13.52
C ASN A 75 -13.03 4.09 12.84
N ILE A 76 -14.28 4.24 12.38
CA ILE A 76 -15.03 3.19 11.69
C ILE A 76 -15.14 3.51 10.20
N LEU A 77 -15.53 4.75 9.86
CA LEU A 77 -15.85 5.13 8.49
C LEU A 77 -14.61 5.17 7.58
N LEU A 78 -13.46 5.66 8.09
CA LEU A 78 -12.24 5.72 7.30
C LEU A 78 -11.71 4.32 6.91
N PRO A 79 -11.57 3.35 7.84
CA PRO A 79 -11.24 1.97 7.48
C PRO A 79 -12.16 1.31 6.45
N ILE A 80 -13.47 1.59 6.53
CA ILE A 80 -14.45 1.04 5.58
C ILE A 80 -14.27 1.67 4.21
N LEU A 81 -14.08 3.00 4.16
CA LEU A 81 -13.77 3.68 2.92
C LEU A 81 -12.47 3.12 2.28
N ASP A 82 -11.51 2.62 3.08
CA ASP A 82 -10.20 2.16 2.55
C ASP A 82 -10.44 0.86 1.79
N ASP A 83 -11.21 -0.04 2.42
CA ASP A 83 -11.68 -1.27 1.82
C ASP A 83 -12.52 -1.01 0.57
N VAL A 84 -13.45 -0.06 0.60
CA VAL A 84 -14.29 0.26 -0.57
C VAL A 84 -13.45 0.80 -1.72
N LEU A 85 -12.53 1.73 -1.47
CA LEU A 85 -11.64 2.28 -2.50
C LEU A 85 -10.73 1.19 -3.10
N TYR A 86 -10.12 0.37 -2.26
CA TYR A 86 -9.28 -0.75 -2.70
C TYR A 86 -10.06 -1.76 -3.56
N ASN A 87 -11.24 -2.19 -3.09
CA ASN A 87 -12.11 -3.12 -3.82
C ASN A 87 -12.61 -2.53 -5.15
N THR A 88 -12.87 -1.21 -5.18
CA THR A 88 -13.29 -0.52 -6.40
C THR A 88 -12.25 -0.63 -7.50
N ILE A 89 -10.99 -0.41 -7.17
CA ILE A 89 -9.85 -0.53 -8.09
C ILE A 89 -9.62 -1.99 -8.50
N THR A 90 -9.73 -2.90 -7.53
CA THR A 90 -9.34 -4.30 -7.68
C THR A 90 -10.30 -5.09 -8.58
N TRP A 91 -11.61 -4.86 -8.46
CA TRP A 91 -12.61 -5.64 -9.22
C TRP A 91 -13.78 -4.83 -9.77
N VAL A 92 -14.22 -3.72 -9.14
CA VAL A 92 -15.37 -2.95 -9.66
C VAL A 92 -15.04 -2.31 -11.01
N VAL A 93 -13.89 -1.64 -11.13
CA VAL A 93 -13.46 -1.01 -12.39
C VAL A 93 -13.35 -2.03 -13.53
N PRO A 94 -12.61 -3.16 -13.37
CA PRO A 94 -12.61 -4.25 -14.34
C PRO A 94 -14.01 -4.78 -14.70
N LEU A 95 -14.88 -4.92 -13.70
CA LEU A 95 -16.24 -5.42 -13.90
C LEU A 95 -17.08 -4.46 -14.75
N ILE A 96 -17.11 -3.17 -14.42
CA ILE A 96 -17.83 -2.13 -15.18
C ILE A 96 -17.36 -2.13 -16.64
N VAL A 97 -16.05 -2.15 -16.87
CA VAL A 97 -15.49 -2.18 -18.23
C VAL A 97 -15.92 -3.45 -18.97
N SER A 98 -15.88 -4.61 -18.32
CA SER A 98 -16.28 -5.88 -18.94
C SER A 98 -17.76 -5.98 -19.34
N PHE A 99 -18.62 -5.14 -18.75
CA PHE A 99 -20.03 -5.01 -19.12
C PHE A 99 -20.29 -3.90 -20.14
N SER A 100 -19.37 -2.94 -20.26
CA SER A 100 -19.49 -1.83 -21.20
C SER A 100 -19.05 -2.20 -22.62
N TYR A 101 -18.28 -3.29 -22.77
CA TYR A 101 -17.76 -3.78 -24.03
C TYR A 101 -18.18 -5.24 -24.25
N ASP A 102 -18.67 -5.56 -25.46
CA ASP A 102 -19.30 -6.86 -25.75
C ASP A 102 -18.31 -8.05 -25.73
N ASP A 103 -17.06 -7.86 -26.12
CA ASP A 103 -16.08 -8.94 -26.32
C ASP A 103 -15.12 -9.18 -25.12
N LEU A 104 -15.52 -8.83 -23.89
CA LEU A 104 -14.66 -8.89 -22.70
C LEU A 104 -15.05 -10.00 -21.70
N LEU A 105 -15.49 -11.17 -22.18
CA LEU A 105 -15.92 -12.29 -21.32
C LEU A 105 -14.85 -12.74 -20.33
N ALA A 106 -13.58 -12.82 -20.75
CA ALA A 106 -12.47 -13.23 -19.88
C ALA A 106 -12.28 -12.26 -18.70
N ILE A 107 -12.35 -10.95 -18.97
CA ILE A 107 -12.26 -9.89 -17.94
C ILE A 107 -13.48 -9.96 -17.02
N LYS A 108 -14.67 -10.27 -17.55
CA LYS A 108 -15.89 -10.43 -16.75
C LYS A 108 -15.77 -11.56 -15.74
N ILE A 109 -15.36 -12.75 -16.19
CA ILE A 109 -15.15 -13.92 -15.31
C ILE A 109 -14.08 -13.61 -14.27
N PHE A 110 -12.94 -13.07 -14.70
CA PHE A 110 -11.86 -12.66 -13.81
C PHE A 110 -12.34 -11.70 -12.72
N SER A 111 -13.09 -10.66 -13.10
CA SER A 111 -13.59 -9.64 -12.17
C SER A 111 -14.56 -10.22 -11.14
N ILE A 112 -15.44 -11.16 -11.54
CA ILE A 112 -16.38 -11.82 -10.63
C ILE A 112 -15.64 -12.72 -9.64
N VAL A 113 -14.67 -13.52 -10.10
CA VAL A 113 -13.87 -14.37 -9.22
C VAL A 113 -13.08 -13.51 -8.24
N ASN A 114 -12.45 -12.44 -8.73
CA ASN A 114 -11.67 -11.51 -7.91
C ASN A 114 -12.55 -10.80 -6.87
N MET A 115 -13.75 -10.37 -7.28
CA MET A 115 -14.77 -9.81 -6.38
C MET A 115 -15.09 -10.78 -5.25
N CYS A 116 -15.44 -12.04 -5.55
CA CYS A 116 -15.80 -13.03 -4.53
C CYS A 116 -14.69 -13.19 -3.48
N LEU A 117 -13.44 -13.29 -3.91
CA LEU A 117 -12.31 -13.49 -2.99
C LEU A 117 -12.06 -12.25 -2.11
N HIS A 118 -12.02 -11.05 -2.70
CA HIS A 118 -11.77 -9.82 -1.94
C HIS A 118 -12.94 -9.44 -1.02
N VAL A 119 -14.19 -9.69 -1.46
CA VAL A 119 -15.38 -9.51 -0.61
C VAL A 119 -15.34 -10.46 0.58
N VAL A 120 -14.88 -11.70 0.42
CA VAL A 120 -14.71 -12.62 1.57
C VAL A 120 -13.70 -12.07 2.58
N CYS A 121 -12.56 -11.55 2.13
CA CYS A 121 -11.59 -10.91 3.02
C CYS A 121 -12.21 -9.72 3.79
N ALA A 122 -12.87 -8.82 3.07
CA ALA A 122 -13.53 -7.65 3.66
C ALA A 122 -14.62 -8.05 4.67
N MET A 123 -15.49 -8.99 4.28
CA MET A 123 -16.57 -9.48 5.13
C MET A 123 -16.06 -10.20 6.37
N THR A 124 -15.04 -11.07 6.25
CA THR A 124 -14.44 -11.73 7.41
C THR A 124 -13.88 -10.69 8.40
N ALA A 125 -13.18 -9.67 7.92
CA ALA A 125 -12.64 -8.60 8.75
C ALA A 125 -13.76 -7.79 9.44
N ILE A 126 -14.78 -7.37 8.68
CA ILE A 126 -15.94 -6.61 9.19
C ILE A 126 -16.76 -7.44 10.18
N PHE A 127 -16.98 -8.74 9.93
CA PHE A 127 -17.76 -9.61 10.81
C PHE A 127 -17.13 -9.74 12.20
N LYS A 128 -15.79 -9.85 12.25
CA LYS A 128 -15.04 -9.89 13.51
C LYS A 128 -15.24 -8.60 14.31
N TRP A 129 -15.36 -7.46 13.62
CA TRP A 129 -15.62 -6.14 14.20
C TRP A 129 -14.67 -5.86 15.37
N LYS A 130 -13.38 -6.02 15.12
CA LYS A 130 -12.32 -5.78 16.10
C LYS A 130 -11.56 -4.52 15.73
N THR A 131 -10.98 -3.87 16.72
CA THR A 131 -10.05 -2.78 16.48
C THR A 131 -8.67 -3.34 16.15
N ILE A 132 -7.83 -2.52 15.52
CA ILE A 132 -6.44 -2.89 15.19
C ILE A 132 -5.67 -3.39 16.41
N LYS A 133 -5.82 -2.75 17.58
CA LYS A 133 -5.21 -3.19 18.85
C LYS A 133 -5.46 -4.66 19.20
N ILE A 134 -6.63 -5.18 18.85
CA ILE A 134 -7.05 -6.55 19.18
C ILE A 134 -6.74 -7.50 18.03
N ALA A 135 -6.71 -6.99 16.79
CA ALA A 135 -6.54 -7.78 15.57
C ALA A 135 -5.09 -8.19 15.26
N ASP A 136 -4.11 -7.47 15.81
CA ASP A 136 -2.68 -7.72 15.60
C ASP A 136 -2.23 -9.14 16.03
N ASP A 137 -2.95 -9.78 16.95
CA ASP A 137 -2.59 -11.09 17.54
C ASP A 137 -3.53 -12.23 17.10
N MET A 138 -4.12 -12.15 15.91
CA MET A 138 -5.10 -13.15 15.45
C MET A 138 -4.77 -13.73 14.06
N ASP A 139 -4.81 -15.07 13.93
CA ASP A 139 -4.49 -15.83 12.70
C ASP A 139 -5.21 -15.36 11.42
N TYR A 140 -6.44 -14.85 11.53
CA TYR A 140 -7.17 -14.36 10.35
C TYR A 140 -6.54 -13.07 9.79
N SER A 141 -5.88 -12.28 10.64
CA SER A 141 -5.18 -11.04 10.28
C SER A 141 -4.02 -11.36 9.34
N ASP A 142 -3.20 -12.35 9.70
CA ASP A 142 -2.09 -12.85 8.88
C ASP A 142 -2.59 -13.43 7.55
N THR A 143 -3.66 -14.21 7.60
CA THR A 143 -4.25 -14.80 6.39
C THR A 143 -4.71 -13.73 5.41
N ILE A 144 -5.42 -12.70 5.90
CA ILE A 144 -5.86 -11.57 5.10
C ILE A 144 -4.66 -10.80 4.55
N TYR A 145 -3.67 -10.50 5.39
CA TYR A 145 -2.45 -9.81 4.99
C TYR A 145 -1.73 -10.55 3.86
N ILE A 146 -1.40 -11.82 4.06
CA ILE A 146 -0.71 -12.66 3.06
C ILE A 146 -1.52 -12.72 1.77
N PHE A 147 -2.85 -12.89 1.85
CA PHE A 147 -3.71 -12.89 0.69
C PHE A 147 -3.60 -11.57 -0.09
N LEU A 148 -3.81 -10.42 0.55
CA LEU A 148 -3.82 -9.12 -0.14
C LEU A 148 -2.44 -8.71 -0.71
N ILE A 149 -1.34 -9.28 -0.23
CA ILE A 149 0.00 -9.06 -0.79
C ILE A 149 0.29 -10.03 -1.95
N ILE A 150 0.14 -11.34 -1.70
CA ILE A 150 0.64 -12.38 -2.60
C ILE A 150 -0.34 -12.68 -3.74
N PHE A 151 -1.64 -12.70 -3.47
CA PHE A 151 -2.61 -13.07 -4.49
C PHE A 151 -2.68 -12.05 -5.65
N PRO A 152 -2.82 -10.72 -5.41
CA PRO A 152 -2.91 -9.75 -6.49
C PRO A 152 -1.65 -9.71 -7.37
N VAL A 153 -0.45 -9.79 -6.79
CA VAL A 153 0.81 -9.73 -7.56
C VAL A 153 1.06 -10.95 -8.43
N ILE A 154 0.41 -12.08 -8.15
CA ILE A 154 0.48 -13.26 -9.02
C ILE A 154 -0.65 -13.23 -10.04
N VAL A 155 -1.89 -13.13 -9.55
CA VAL A 155 -3.06 -13.42 -10.37
C VAL A 155 -3.37 -12.29 -11.35
N ILE A 156 -3.23 -11.02 -10.96
CA ILE A 156 -3.48 -9.89 -11.87
C ILE A 156 -2.47 -9.91 -13.02
N PRO A 157 -1.14 -9.94 -12.79
CA PRO A 157 -0.18 -9.98 -13.89
C PRO A 157 -0.33 -11.21 -14.79
N ALA A 158 -0.53 -12.40 -14.20
CA ALA A 158 -0.71 -13.63 -14.98
C ALA A 158 -1.96 -13.56 -15.87
N PHE A 159 -3.08 -13.08 -15.33
CA PHE A 159 -4.31 -12.89 -16.09
C PHE A 159 -4.10 -11.95 -17.28
N TRP A 160 -3.51 -10.78 -17.06
CA TRP A 160 -3.32 -9.80 -18.14
C TRP A 160 -2.32 -10.25 -19.19
N ILE A 161 -1.25 -10.94 -18.80
CA ILE A 161 -0.31 -11.53 -19.76
C ILE A 161 -1.02 -12.54 -20.66
N VAL A 162 -1.81 -13.45 -20.07
CA VAL A 162 -2.57 -14.44 -20.85
C VAL A 162 -3.58 -13.74 -21.75
N ASN A 163 -4.36 -12.80 -21.22
CA ASN A 163 -5.41 -12.09 -21.97
C ASN A 163 -4.86 -11.27 -23.15
N ILE A 164 -3.74 -10.57 -22.98
CA ILE A 164 -3.10 -9.81 -24.07
C ILE A 164 -2.57 -10.79 -25.14
N THR A 165 -1.91 -11.87 -24.70
CA THR A 165 -1.30 -12.84 -25.61
C THR A 165 -2.34 -13.61 -26.43
N THR A 166 -3.45 -14.02 -25.82
CA THR A 166 -4.53 -14.76 -26.52
C THR A 166 -5.31 -13.89 -27.48
N ARG A 167 -5.42 -12.58 -27.21
CA ARG A 167 -6.04 -11.62 -28.13
C ARG A 167 -5.14 -11.16 -29.26
N HIS A 168 -3.86 -11.55 -29.26
CA HIS A 168 -2.84 -11.13 -30.22
C HIS A 168 -2.73 -9.59 -30.37
N ASP A 169 -3.04 -8.84 -29.30
CA ASP A 169 -3.08 -7.39 -29.31
C ASP A 169 -1.74 -6.80 -28.82
N PHE A 170 -0.73 -6.83 -29.69
CA PHE A 170 0.64 -6.39 -29.38
C PHE A 170 0.92 -4.92 -29.73
N GLY A 171 -0.06 -4.04 -29.54
CA GLY A 171 0.16 -2.60 -29.62
C GLY A 171 1.21 -2.11 -28.60
N SER A 172 1.75 -0.91 -28.80
CA SER A 172 2.81 -0.35 -27.94
C SER A 172 2.42 -0.26 -26.46
N ILE A 173 1.16 0.05 -26.18
CA ILE A 173 0.60 0.08 -24.81
C ILE A 173 0.65 -1.32 -24.20
N ASN A 174 0.10 -2.32 -24.90
CA ASN A 174 0.05 -3.69 -24.40
C ASN A 174 1.44 -4.31 -24.24
N MET A 175 2.38 -4.01 -25.15
CA MET A 175 3.78 -4.45 -25.00
C MET A 175 4.45 -3.86 -23.76
N MET A 176 4.21 -2.57 -23.46
CA MET A 176 4.71 -1.95 -22.24
C MET A 176 4.13 -2.65 -20.99
N PHE A 177 2.82 -2.90 -20.95
CA PHE A 177 2.19 -3.58 -19.82
C PHE A 177 2.61 -5.04 -19.69
N LEU A 178 2.81 -5.76 -20.78
CA LEU A 178 3.37 -7.13 -20.76
C LEU A 178 4.73 -7.16 -20.08
N ILE A 179 5.61 -6.20 -20.40
CA ILE A 179 6.93 -6.08 -19.77
C ILE A 179 6.78 -5.78 -18.27
N LEU A 180 5.93 -4.81 -17.91
CA LEU A 180 5.71 -4.42 -16.50
C LEU A 180 5.11 -5.57 -15.66
N PHE A 181 4.13 -6.29 -16.19
CA PHE A 181 3.56 -7.48 -15.54
C PHE A 181 4.56 -8.62 -15.44
N GLY A 182 5.37 -8.83 -16.49
CA GLY A 182 6.47 -9.79 -16.48
C GLY A 182 7.49 -9.48 -15.37
N PHE A 183 7.87 -8.21 -15.23
CA PHE A 183 8.75 -7.77 -14.14
C PHE A 183 8.15 -8.02 -12.75
N LEU A 184 6.84 -7.79 -12.55
CA LEU A 184 6.19 -8.12 -11.28
C LEU A 184 6.27 -9.61 -10.96
N LEU A 185 5.97 -10.48 -11.93
CA LEU A 185 6.03 -11.94 -11.74
C LEU A 185 7.46 -12.43 -11.47
N VAL A 186 8.45 -11.92 -12.20
CA VAL A 186 9.85 -12.24 -11.94
C VAL A 186 10.27 -11.75 -10.55
N SER A 187 9.84 -10.56 -10.15
CA SER A 187 10.16 -9.98 -8.84
C SER A 187 9.64 -10.84 -7.68
N ILE A 188 8.41 -11.37 -7.77
CA ILE A 188 7.91 -12.28 -6.74
C ILE A 188 8.64 -13.63 -6.72
N ILE A 189 9.01 -14.18 -7.89
CA ILE A 189 9.82 -15.42 -7.93
C ILE A 189 11.17 -15.18 -7.27
N LEU A 190 11.86 -14.09 -7.59
CA LEU A 190 13.12 -13.72 -6.98
C LEU A 190 12.97 -13.48 -5.47
N PHE A 191 11.88 -12.86 -5.04
CA PHE A 191 11.57 -12.66 -3.63
C PHE A 191 11.38 -13.99 -2.88
N ILE A 192 10.62 -14.93 -3.44
CA ILE A 192 10.43 -16.26 -2.85
C ILE A 192 11.77 -17.00 -2.75
N ILE A 193 12.55 -17.00 -3.83
CA ILE A 193 13.89 -17.61 -3.85
C ILE A 193 14.80 -16.96 -2.79
N HIS A 194 14.75 -15.64 -2.66
CA HIS A 194 15.52 -14.90 -1.67
C HIS A 194 15.15 -15.32 -0.24
N ILE A 195 13.85 -15.42 0.08
CA ILE A 195 13.37 -15.91 1.38
C ILE A 195 13.90 -17.32 1.68
N PHE A 196 13.83 -18.24 0.71
CA PHE A 196 14.25 -19.64 0.90
C PHE A 196 15.77 -19.82 1.01
N ILE A 197 16.57 -19.06 0.25
CA ILE A 197 18.04 -19.27 0.17
C ILE A 197 18.78 -18.46 1.24
N VAL A 198 18.43 -17.19 1.43
CA VAL A 198 19.27 -16.24 2.17
C VAL A 198 18.95 -16.22 3.67
N LYS A 199 17.90 -16.91 4.12
CA LYS A 199 17.47 -17.03 5.52
C LYS A 199 17.56 -15.68 6.25
N MET A 200 16.64 -14.78 5.88
CA MET A 200 16.29 -13.50 6.50
C MET A 200 17.43 -12.71 7.16
N ASN A 201 17.90 -11.66 6.47
CA ASN A 201 18.54 -10.53 7.18
C ASN A 201 18.40 -9.17 6.47
N ASN A 202 17.57 -9.04 5.43
CA ASN A 202 17.35 -7.76 4.75
C ASN A 202 15.86 -7.35 4.78
N ASP A 203 15.44 -6.88 5.96
CA ASP A 203 14.06 -6.45 6.23
C ASP A 203 13.63 -5.25 5.36
N LYS A 204 14.58 -4.43 4.92
CA LYS A 204 14.34 -3.28 4.02
C LYS A 204 13.86 -3.72 2.64
N LEU A 205 14.59 -4.64 1.99
CA LEU A 205 14.21 -5.14 0.67
C LEU A 205 12.84 -5.82 0.73
N ASN A 206 12.56 -6.57 1.79
CA ASN A 206 11.29 -7.25 1.98
C ASN A 206 10.13 -6.27 2.15
N SER A 207 10.33 -5.19 2.90
CA SER A 207 9.32 -4.15 3.12
C SER A 207 8.98 -3.40 1.83
N VAL A 208 9.99 -3.00 1.06
CA VAL A 208 9.80 -2.34 -0.24
C VAL A 208 9.07 -3.25 -1.23
N LEU A 209 9.43 -4.53 -1.26
CA LEU A 209 8.77 -5.50 -2.12
C LEU A 209 7.31 -5.76 -1.69
N ALA A 210 7.03 -5.89 -0.39
CA ALA A 210 5.66 -6.06 0.11
C ALA A 210 4.77 -4.86 -0.27
N VAL A 211 5.27 -3.63 -0.09
CA VAL A 211 4.59 -2.40 -0.52
C VAL A 211 4.35 -2.41 -2.03
N THR A 212 5.39 -2.77 -2.81
CA THR A 212 5.29 -2.84 -4.28
C THR A 212 4.25 -3.88 -4.72
N PHE A 213 4.23 -5.06 -4.10
CA PHE A 213 3.31 -6.15 -4.42
C PHE A 213 1.87 -5.82 -4.05
N PHE A 214 1.66 -5.01 -3.01
CA PHE A 214 0.32 -4.54 -2.65
C PHE A 214 -0.25 -3.53 -3.67
N TYR A 215 0.55 -2.54 -4.10
CA TYR A 215 0.05 -1.44 -4.91
C TYR A 215 0.19 -1.65 -6.42
N ALA A 216 1.34 -2.13 -6.88
CA ALA A 216 1.69 -2.15 -8.30
C ALA A 216 0.69 -2.94 -9.18
N PRO A 217 0.20 -4.13 -8.80
CA PRO A 217 -0.72 -4.89 -9.64
C PRO A 217 -2.01 -4.11 -9.95
N ASN A 218 -2.59 -3.49 -8.94
CA ASN A 218 -3.83 -2.72 -9.04
C ASN A 218 -3.65 -1.41 -9.81
N ILE A 219 -2.51 -0.73 -9.62
CA ILE A 219 -2.13 0.46 -10.42
C ILE A 219 -2.04 0.07 -11.90
N LEU A 220 -1.25 -0.95 -12.22
CA LEU A 220 -1.03 -1.36 -13.60
C LEU A 220 -2.31 -1.84 -14.27
N GLN A 221 -3.12 -2.64 -13.57
CA GLN A 221 -4.44 -3.07 -14.08
C GLN A 221 -5.33 -1.89 -14.41
N THR A 222 -5.43 -0.91 -13.51
CA THR A 222 -6.29 0.26 -13.71
C THR A 222 -5.81 1.09 -14.90
N LEU A 223 -4.50 1.34 -14.99
CA LEU A 223 -3.92 2.08 -16.11
C LEU A 223 -4.09 1.35 -17.45
N LEU A 224 -3.94 0.02 -17.48
CA LEU A 224 -4.20 -0.76 -18.68
C LEU A 224 -5.67 -0.64 -19.12
N ILE A 225 -6.59 -0.77 -18.17
CA ILE A 225 -8.03 -0.72 -18.44
C ILE A 225 -8.43 0.63 -19.04
N ILE A 226 -8.04 1.74 -18.41
CA ILE A 226 -8.44 3.08 -18.88
C ILE A 226 -7.76 3.46 -20.20
N LEU A 227 -6.61 2.86 -20.54
CA LEU A 227 -5.93 3.10 -21.80
C LEU A 227 -6.53 2.31 -22.97
N ASN A 228 -6.92 1.06 -22.73
CA ASN A 228 -7.43 0.16 -23.78
C ASN A 228 -8.95 0.15 -23.93
N TRP A 229 -9.67 0.32 -22.82
CA TRP A 229 -11.14 0.26 -22.77
C TRP A 229 -11.71 1.46 -22.00
N PRO A 230 -11.38 2.70 -22.42
CA PRO A 230 -12.00 3.86 -21.82
C PRO A 230 -13.49 3.91 -22.11
N ILE A 231 -14.32 4.23 -21.12
CA ILE A 231 -15.76 4.36 -21.36
C ILE A 231 -16.07 5.78 -21.85
N ASN A 232 -15.72 6.78 -21.07
CA ASN A 232 -15.82 8.20 -21.42
C ASN A 232 -14.88 9.01 -20.52
N PHE A 233 -14.77 10.31 -20.78
CA PHE A 233 -13.93 11.23 -19.99
C PHE A 233 -14.21 11.15 -18.48
N TYR A 234 -15.48 11.15 -18.07
CA TYR A 234 -15.87 11.13 -16.66
C TYR A 234 -15.50 9.81 -15.98
N PHE A 235 -15.61 8.69 -16.69
CA PHE A 235 -15.20 7.38 -16.18
C PHE A 235 -13.70 7.31 -15.95
N VAL A 236 -12.88 7.75 -16.92
CA VAL A 236 -11.42 7.78 -16.77
C VAL A 236 -11.03 8.71 -15.62
N LYS A 237 -11.65 9.90 -15.54
CA LYS A 237 -11.45 10.83 -14.42
C LYS A 237 -11.81 10.22 -13.07
N ALA A 238 -12.92 9.50 -12.98
CA ALA A 238 -13.34 8.81 -11.76
C ALA A 238 -12.36 7.69 -11.37
N CYS A 239 -11.92 6.86 -12.33
CA CYS A 239 -10.94 5.80 -12.07
C CYS A 239 -9.63 6.37 -11.53
N VAL A 240 -9.11 7.42 -12.16
CA VAL A 240 -7.90 8.11 -11.73
C VAL A 240 -8.09 8.73 -10.34
N PHE A 241 -9.23 9.40 -10.11
CA PHE A 241 -9.56 9.99 -8.81
C PHE A 241 -9.58 8.94 -7.69
N ILE A 242 -10.30 7.83 -7.89
CA ILE A 242 -10.40 6.73 -6.93
C ILE A 242 -9.03 6.10 -6.69
N LEU A 243 -8.25 5.87 -7.75
CA LEU A 243 -6.89 5.33 -7.66
C LEU A 243 -6.00 6.24 -6.80
N VAL A 244 -5.91 7.53 -7.14
CA VAL A 244 -5.06 8.48 -6.41
C VAL A 244 -5.53 8.66 -4.98
N LEU A 245 -6.84 8.73 -4.73
CA LEU A 245 -7.40 8.82 -3.38
C LEU A 245 -7.04 7.60 -2.53
N SER A 246 -7.19 6.40 -3.10
CA SER A 246 -6.81 5.13 -2.45
C SER A 246 -5.33 5.10 -2.11
N LEU A 247 -4.45 5.43 -3.07
CA LEU A 247 -3.00 5.44 -2.87
C LEU A 247 -2.58 6.47 -1.84
N THR A 248 -3.06 7.70 -1.97
CA THR A 248 -2.76 8.80 -1.04
C THR A 248 -3.11 8.42 0.38
N ARG A 249 -4.32 7.88 0.58
CA ARG A 249 -4.80 7.59 1.92
C ARG A 249 -4.07 6.41 2.54
N ASN A 250 -3.80 5.38 1.76
CA ASN A 250 -3.04 4.23 2.23
C ASN A 250 -1.57 4.61 2.53
N VAL A 251 -0.92 5.42 1.69
CA VAL A 251 0.45 5.91 1.93
C VAL A 251 0.52 6.83 3.15
N SER A 252 -0.55 7.55 3.50
CA SER A 252 -0.57 8.38 4.73
C SER A 252 -0.33 7.58 6.01
N TYR A 253 -0.61 6.27 6.01
CA TYR A 253 -0.32 5.36 7.11
C TYR A 253 1.15 4.92 7.20
N PHE A 254 2.00 5.33 6.25
CA PHE A 254 3.45 5.09 6.31
C PHE A 254 4.16 6.21 7.08
N THR A 255 3.69 7.45 6.93
CA THR A 255 4.20 8.60 7.71
C THR A 255 3.61 8.66 9.13
N GLY A 256 2.45 8.05 9.36
CA GLY A 256 1.80 7.93 10.67
C GLY A 256 1.75 6.48 11.19
N LYS A 257 1.26 6.25 12.42
CA LYS A 257 0.78 4.91 12.83
C LYS A 257 -0.68 4.78 12.41
N VAL A 258 -1.08 3.62 11.88
CA VAL A 258 -2.51 3.28 11.83
C VAL A 258 -3.07 3.36 13.26
N PRO A 259 -4.12 4.16 13.53
CA PRO A 259 -4.62 4.31 14.89
C PRO A 259 -5.15 2.98 15.45
N ASP A 260 -4.76 2.66 16.68
CA ASP A 260 -5.08 1.39 17.33
C ASP A 260 -6.61 1.16 17.52
N GLU A 261 -7.38 2.25 17.53
CA GLU A 261 -8.84 2.27 17.65
C GLU A 261 -9.58 2.06 16.33
N PHE A 262 -8.87 2.06 15.19
CA PHE A 262 -9.49 1.84 13.88
C PHE A 262 -10.10 0.45 13.80
N LEU A 263 -11.24 0.35 13.12
CA LEU A 263 -11.83 -0.93 12.72
C LEU A 263 -10.83 -1.70 11.85
N ALA A 264 -10.54 -2.94 12.22
CA ALA A 264 -9.65 -3.83 11.50
C ALA A 264 -10.35 -4.39 10.25
N THR A 265 -10.47 -3.57 9.20
CA THR A 265 -10.89 -4.01 7.84
C THR A 265 -9.74 -4.68 7.11
N SER A 266 -10.02 -5.35 5.97
CA SER A 266 -8.98 -6.11 5.27
C SER A 266 -7.81 -5.23 4.83
N THR A 267 -8.12 -4.05 4.30
CA THR A 267 -7.12 -3.05 3.93
C THR A 267 -6.41 -2.46 5.14
N THR A 268 -7.14 -2.13 6.23
CA THR A 268 -6.51 -1.53 7.43
C THR A 268 -5.55 -2.49 8.13
N ILE A 269 -5.89 -3.79 8.17
CA ILE A 269 -5.00 -4.85 8.64
C ILE A 269 -3.73 -4.89 7.78
N THR A 270 -3.87 -4.92 6.45
CA THR A 270 -2.72 -4.93 5.55
C THR A 270 -1.84 -3.68 5.74
N GLN A 271 -2.44 -2.50 5.88
CA GLN A 271 -1.72 -1.26 6.13
C GLN A 271 -0.99 -1.25 7.48
N MET A 272 -1.59 -1.83 8.52
CA MET A 272 -0.93 -1.98 9.82
C MET A 272 0.35 -2.80 9.68
N PHE A 273 0.29 -3.98 9.04
CA PHE A 273 1.47 -4.81 8.83
C PHE A 273 2.54 -4.11 8.00
N LEU A 274 2.15 -3.50 6.86
CA LEU A 274 3.08 -2.74 6.01
C LEU A 274 3.75 -1.59 6.80
N SER A 275 2.98 -0.85 7.61
CA SER A 275 3.51 0.24 8.46
C SER A 275 4.47 -0.29 9.53
N GLN A 276 4.19 -1.44 10.15
CA GLN A 276 5.11 -2.07 11.10
C GLN A 276 6.42 -2.50 10.44
N PHE A 277 6.36 -3.08 9.24
CA PHE A 277 7.54 -3.47 8.45
C PHE A 277 8.42 -2.25 8.13
N ILE A 278 7.81 -1.15 7.67
CA ILE A 278 8.52 0.11 7.39
C ILE A 278 9.11 0.72 8.67
N LYS A 279 8.40 0.70 9.80
CA LYS A 279 8.89 1.31 11.05
C LYS A 279 10.06 0.57 11.69
N ARG A 280 10.04 -0.76 11.64
CA ARG A 280 11.19 -1.57 12.10
C ARG A 280 12.47 -1.18 11.36
N GLU A 281 12.37 -0.73 10.11
CA GLU A 281 13.50 -0.22 9.34
C GLU A 281 14.10 1.07 9.94
N TYR A 282 13.27 2.06 10.24
CA TYR A 282 13.74 3.35 10.80
C TYR A 282 14.29 3.20 12.23
N GLU A 283 13.71 2.32 13.04
CA GLU A 283 14.19 2.09 14.42
C GLU A 283 15.51 1.30 14.48
N VAL A 284 15.81 0.47 13.47
CA VAL A 284 17.08 -0.26 13.37
C VAL A 284 18.21 0.67 12.91
N ASP A 285 17.98 1.51 11.90
CA ASP A 285 18.99 2.46 11.41
C ASP A 285 19.37 3.53 12.46
N ASP A 286 18.42 4.00 13.27
CA ASP A 286 18.70 4.95 14.38
C ASP A 286 19.53 4.30 15.50
N LYS A 287 19.30 3.01 15.79
CA LYS A 287 20.10 2.27 16.79
C LYS A 287 21.52 2.03 16.31
N ASP A 288 21.70 1.59 15.05
CA ASP A 288 23.02 1.34 14.48
C ASP A 288 23.85 2.64 14.40
N GLN A 289 23.22 3.76 14.02
CA GLN A 289 23.89 5.07 14.03
C GLN A 289 24.27 5.53 15.44
N LYS A 290 23.38 5.31 16.42
CA LYS A 290 23.63 5.67 17.81
C LYS A 290 24.76 4.84 18.42
N GLU A 291 24.82 3.56 18.10
CA GLU A 291 25.88 2.65 18.55
C GLU A 291 27.25 3.06 17.95
N ILE A 292 27.30 3.43 16.66
CA ILE A 292 28.51 3.97 16.01
C ILE A 292 28.97 5.30 16.66
N ILE A 293 28.02 6.17 17.02
CA ILE A 293 28.33 7.44 17.69
C ILE A 293 28.85 7.21 19.11
N ASP A 294 28.22 6.31 19.86
CA ASP A 294 28.62 5.96 21.22
C ASP A 294 30.01 5.30 21.23
N GLU A 295 30.33 4.45 20.26
CA GLU A 295 31.66 3.85 20.10
C GLU A 295 32.73 4.92 19.83
N LYS A 296 32.46 5.87 18.93
CA LYS A 296 33.36 7.01 18.67
C LYS A 296 33.54 7.91 19.89
N ILE A 297 32.48 8.17 20.66
CA ILE A 297 32.56 8.95 21.90
C ILE A 297 33.43 8.23 22.93
N ASN A 298 33.29 6.91 23.06
CA ASN A 298 34.10 6.11 23.96
C ASN A 298 35.58 6.08 23.55
N GLU A 299 35.86 5.99 22.24
CA GLU A 299 37.23 6.08 21.72
C GLU A 299 37.87 7.45 22.01
N ILE A 300 37.13 8.54 21.79
CA ILE A 300 37.58 9.91 22.09
C ILE A 300 37.86 10.07 23.59
N LYS A 301 36.99 9.56 24.47
CA LYS A 301 37.23 9.59 25.92
C LYS A 301 38.50 8.85 26.31
N ARG A 302 38.71 7.65 25.76
CA ARG A 302 39.92 6.85 26.05
C ARG A 302 41.20 7.58 25.65
N LEU A 303 41.21 8.19 24.46
CA LEU A 303 42.35 9.00 23.99
C LEU A 303 42.61 10.23 24.87
N MET A 304 41.54 10.86 25.38
CA MET A 304 41.66 12.01 26.29
C MET A 304 42.25 11.61 27.64
N ASP A 305 41.78 10.49 28.21
CA ASP A 305 42.28 9.97 29.48
C ASP A 305 43.75 9.54 29.36
N GLU A 306 44.13 8.93 28.24
CA GLU A 306 45.52 8.56 27.95
C GLU A 306 46.43 9.79 27.87
N LYS A 307 46.01 10.84 27.14
CA LYS A 307 46.73 12.13 27.10
C LYS A 307 46.84 12.81 28.45
N ILE A 308 45.78 12.79 29.26
CA ILE A 308 45.79 13.36 30.61
C ILE A 308 46.81 12.62 31.48
N ASN A 309 46.86 11.29 31.39
CA ASN A 309 47.81 10.48 32.13
C ASN A 309 49.26 10.74 31.67
N GLU A 310 49.51 10.88 30.37
CA GLU A 310 50.82 11.27 29.85
C GLU A 310 51.26 12.65 30.34
N MET A 311 50.38 13.66 30.28
CA MET A 311 50.69 15.00 30.79
C MET A 311 50.97 14.99 32.30
N LYS A 312 50.18 14.28 33.10
CA LYS A 312 50.43 14.13 34.54
C LYS A 312 51.80 13.49 34.80
N LYS A 313 52.17 12.48 34.03
CA LYS A 313 53.45 11.78 34.18
C LYS A 313 54.62 12.70 33.81
N ALA A 314 54.53 13.42 32.68
CA ALA A 314 55.53 14.39 32.27
C ALA A 314 55.72 15.51 33.31
N MET A 315 54.62 16.03 33.86
CA MET A 315 54.65 17.08 34.88
C MET A 315 55.27 16.59 36.21
N ILE A 316 54.98 15.36 36.63
CA ILE A 316 55.63 14.74 37.80
C ILE A 316 57.14 14.54 37.56
N ASP A 317 57.54 14.12 36.36
CA ASP A 317 58.95 13.92 36.01
C ASP A 317 59.72 15.26 35.91
N GLU A 318 59.08 16.34 35.45
CA GLU A 318 59.64 17.70 35.51
C GLU A 318 59.79 18.20 36.96
N MET A 319 58.75 18.06 37.79
CA MET A 319 58.83 18.45 39.21
C MET A 319 59.94 17.72 39.96
N LYS A 320 60.16 16.43 39.67
CA LYS A 320 61.28 15.67 40.23
C LYS A 320 62.65 16.16 39.75
N LYS A 321 62.76 16.61 38.49
CA LYS A 321 64.00 17.16 37.94
C LYS A 321 64.35 18.52 38.53
N ASP A 322 63.35 19.35 38.81
CA ASP A 322 63.57 20.66 39.43
C ASP A 322 63.94 20.54 40.92
N GLN A 323 63.35 19.60 41.66
CA GLN A 323 63.78 19.30 43.04
C GLN A 323 65.23 18.79 43.12
N LEU A 324 65.72 18.06 42.11
CA LEU A 324 67.11 17.61 42.04
C LEU A 324 68.11 18.71 41.64
N LYS A 325 67.63 19.85 41.12
CA LYS A 325 68.47 21.02 40.80
C LYS A 325 68.63 21.98 41.97
N ASP A 326 67.69 21.99 42.91
CA ASP A 326 67.73 22.84 44.10
C ASP A 326 68.58 22.22 45.26
N ASP A 327 68.99 20.96 45.13
CA ASP A 327 69.83 20.21 46.09
C ASP A 327 71.32 20.13 45.69
N VAL A 328 71.77 20.90 44.69
CA VAL A 328 73.19 21.07 44.29
C VAL A 328 73.60 22.53 44.45
#